data_AF-A0AAN4F0T0-F1
#
_entry.id   AF-A0AAN4F0T0-F1
#
_cell.length_a   1.000
_cell.length_b   1.000
_cell.length_c   1.000
_cell.angle_alpha   90.00
_cell.angle_beta   90.00
_cell.angle_gamma   90.00
#
_symmetry.space_group_name_H-M   'P 1'
#
loop_
_entity.id
_entity.type
_entity.pdbx_description
1 polymer ?
#
loop_
_entity_poly.entity_id
_entity_poly.type
_entity_poly.pdbx_seq_one_letter_code
_entity_poly.pdbx_strand_id
1 'polypeptide(L)'
;MPCPRHATADVQQWLNLRFKPEYAIMAAVDYGVENLASLKKAGYKIDGLNDAEKAKIIYLTHHLGLSDAKRFINNKITEGSAKELLTAQVGAESAISKAHKNGGYMKAHRKWLMDYIDGNIKLSNYFCHEKTTINNPEDIDLIDIIKKINKEI
;
A
#
# COMPACT_ATOMS: atom_id res chain seq x y z
N MET A 1 7.58 -17.08 -23.76
CA MET A 1 8.52 -16.19 -24.47
C MET A 1 9.56 -15.72 -23.45
N PRO A 2 10.87 -15.90 -23.66
CA PRO A 2 11.87 -15.43 -22.71
C PRO A 2 11.90 -13.90 -22.76
N CYS A 3 11.70 -13.23 -21.62
CA CYS A 3 11.87 -11.78 -21.55
C CYS A 3 13.31 -11.44 -21.95
N PRO A 4 13.53 -10.45 -22.84
CA PRO A 4 14.87 -10.03 -23.22
C PRO A 4 15.63 -9.53 -21.98
N ARG A 5 16.94 -9.85 -21.89
CA ARG A 5 17.78 -9.47 -20.74
C ARG A 5 17.88 -7.95 -20.54
N HIS A 6 17.65 -7.17 -21.60
CA HIS A 6 17.65 -5.72 -21.58
C HIS A 6 16.46 -5.18 -22.40
N ALA A 7 15.96 -4.01 -22.01
CA ALA A 7 14.99 -3.28 -22.81
C ALA A 7 15.60 -2.93 -24.17
N THR A 8 14.83 -3.12 -25.25
CA THR A 8 15.20 -2.56 -26.56
C THR A 8 15.17 -1.02 -26.49
N ALA A 9 15.78 -0.35 -27.46
CA ALA A 9 15.75 1.12 -27.52
C ALA A 9 14.31 1.67 -27.46
N ASP A 10 13.38 1.03 -28.18
CA ASP A 10 11.97 1.41 -28.19
C ASP A 10 11.31 1.21 -26.81
N VAL A 11 11.55 0.07 -26.16
CA VAL A 11 11.04 -0.18 -24.79
C VAL A 11 11.64 0.82 -23.80
N GLN A 12 12.91 1.18 -23.95
CA GLN A 12 13.56 2.16 -23.09
C GLN A 12 12.96 3.55 -23.24
N GLN A 13 12.56 3.97 -24.46
CA GLN A 13 11.86 5.24 -24.66
C GLN A 13 10.53 5.28 -23.88
N TRP A 14 9.74 4.20 -23.93
CA TRP A 14 8.52 4.08 -23.14
C TRP A 14 8.81 4.11 -21.65
N LEU A 15 9.79 3.33 -21.18
CA LEU A 15 10.17 3.30 -19.77
C LEU A 15 10.62 4.68 -19.27
N ASN A 16 11.29 5.49 -20.12
CA ASN A 16 11.75 6.82 -19.73
C ASN A 16 10.61 7.81 -19.48
N LEU A 17 9.37 7.52 -19.92
CA LEU A 17 8.21 8.32 -19.56
C LEU A 17 7.94 8.33 -18.05
N ARG A 18 8.45 7.36 -17.28
CA ARG A 18 8.37 7.37 -15.80
C ARG A 18 9.05 8.57 -15.14
N PHE A 19 9.92 9.26 -15.86
CA PHE A 19 10.58 10.49 -15.40
C PHE A 19 9.83 11.76 -15.81
N LYS A 20 8.79 11.65 -16.64
CA LYS A 20 7.89 12.75 -16.95
C LYS A 20 6.78 12.78 -15.89
N PRO A 21 6.62 13.88 -15.12
CA PRO A 21 5.71 13.92 -13.99
C PRO A 21 4.28 13.51 -14.31
N GLU A 22 3.72 13.99 -15.43
CA GLU A 22 2.35 13.71 -15.83
C GLU A 22 2.11 12.22 -16.06
N TYR A 23 3.03 11.55 -16.75
CA TYR A 23 2.92 10.10 -17.02
C TYR A 23 3.06 9.27 -15.75
N ALA A 24 3.97 9.66 -14.85
CA ALA A 24 4.13 8.99 -13.57
C ALA A 24 2.87 9.11 -12.70
N ILE A 25 2.25 10.29 -12.66
CA ILE A 25 1.01 10.53 -11.91
C ILE A 25 -0.14 9.73 -12.51
N MET A 26 -0.33 9.78 -13.84
CA MET A 26 -1.41 9.04 -14.49
C MET A 26 -1.24 7.53 -14.32
N ALA A 27 -0.02 7.01 -14.44
CA ALA A 27 0.25 5.59 -14.18
C ALA A 27 -0.04 5.18 -12.73
N ALA A 28 0.27 6.05 -11.75
CA ALA A 28 -0.07 5.79 -10.36
C ALA A 28 -1.59 5.78 -10.11
N VAL A 29 -2.34 6.67 -10.77
CA VAL A 29 -3.81 6.70 -10.74
C VAL A 29 -4.39 5.42 -11.33
N ASP A 30 -3.96 5.03 -12.54
CA ASP A 30 -4.44 3.82 -13.22
C ASP A 30 -4.17 2.57 -12.36
N TYR A 31 -2.97 2.49 -11.79
CA TYR A 31 -2.59 1.38 -10.92
C TYR A 31 -3.42 1.33 -9.63
N GLY A 32 -3.68 2.49 -9.01
CA GLY A 32 -4.52 2.59 -7.82
C GLY A 32 -5.97 2.21 -8.07
N VAL A 33 -6.57 2.72 -9.16
CA VAL A 33 -7.95 2.41 -9.54
C VAL A 33 -8.11 0.92 -9.84
N GLU A 34 -7.19 0.33 -10.59
CA GLU A 34 -7.22 -1.11 -10.89
C GLU A 34 -7.10 -1.95 -9.61
N ASN A 35 -6.21 -1.58 -8.68
CA ASN A 35 -6.09 -2.29 -7.39
C ASN A 35 -7.40 -2.25 -6.58
N LEU A 36 -8.05 -1.08 -6.51
CA LEU A 36 -9.35 -0.94 -5.83
C LEU A 36 -10.44 -1.77 -6.52
N ALA A 37 -10.52 -1.72 -7.85
CA ALA A 37 -11.47 -2.51 -8.63
C ALA A 37 -11.25 -4.02 -8.44
N SER A 38 -9.99 -4.45 -8.44
CA SER A 38 -9.58 -5.84 -8.20
C SER A 38 -9.87 -6.32 -6.77
N LEU A 39 -9.79 -5.45 -5.76
CA LEU A 39 -10.26 -5.74 -4.40
C LEU A 39 -11.79 -5.83 -4.35
N LYS A 40 -12.50 -4.87 -4.96
CA LYS A 40 -13.97 -4.91 -5.03
C LYS A 40 -14.46 -6.20 -5.68
N LYS A 41 -13.87 -6.60 -6.82
CA LYS A 41 -14.16 -7.87 -7.50
C LYS A 41 -13.87 -9.09 -6.62
N ALA A 42 -12.87 -9.00 -5.74
CA ALA A 42 -12.57 -10.03 -4.77
C ALA A 42 -13.53 -10.04 -3.56
N GLY A 43 -14.51 -9.12 -3.48
CA GLY A 43 -15.57 -9.07 -2.48
C GLY A 43 -15.31 -8.15 -1.28
N TYR A 44 -14.31 -7.26 -1.34
CA TYR A 44 -14.09 -6.27 -0.28
C TYR A 44 -15.02 -5.06 -0.45
N LYS A 45 -15.47 -4.47 0.67
CA LYS A 45 -16.43 -3.34 0.68
C LYS A 45 -15.74 -2.00 0.38
N ILE A 46 -15.30 -1.79 -0.86
CA ILE A 46 -14.53 -0.60 -1.27
C ILE A 46 -15.41 0.65 -1.46
N ASP A 47 -16.66 0.50 -1.90
CA ASP A 47 -17.52 1.64 -2.29
C ASP A 47 -17.86 2.58 -1.12
N GLY A 48 -17.84 2.07 0.12
CA GLY A 48 -18.12 2.85 1.33
C GLY A 48 -16.93 3.67 1.85
N LEU A 49 -15.77 3.59 1.20
CA LEU A 49 -14.58 4.33 1.60
C LEU A 49 -14.58 5.75 1.01
N ASN A 50 -14.17 6.72 1.81
CA ASN A 50 -13.81 8.06 1.31
C ASN A 50 -12.45 8.05 0.59
N ASP A 51 -12.07 9.17 -0.03
CA ASP A 51 -10.86 9.23 -0.85
C ASP A 51 -9.56 9.07 -0.04
N ALA A 52 -9.53 9.54 1.21
CA ALA A 52 -8.38 9.34 2.11
C ALA A 52 -8.20 7.87 2.49
N GLU A 53 -9.31 7.19 2.78
CA GLU A 53 -9.30 5.77 3.10
C GLU A 53 -8.90 4.93 1.89
N LYS A 54 -9.42 5.28 0.70
CA LYS A 54 -9.00 4.67 -0.58
C LYS A 54 -7.52 4.88 -0.83
N ALA A 55 -6.97 6.06 -0.55
CA ALA A 55 -5.55 6.34 -0.72
C ALA A 55 -4.67 5.40 0.12
N LYS A 56 -5.04 5.14 1.39
CA LYS A 56 -4.32 4.17 2.24
C LYS A 56 -4.40 2.73 1.68
N ILE A 57 -5.54 2.31 1.12
CA ILE A 57 -5.67 0.99 0.48
C ILE A 57 -4.88 0.90 -0.83
N ILE A 58 -4.86 1.95 -1.64
CA ILE A 58 -4.00 2.05 -2.83
C ILE A 58 -2.54 1.92 -2.40
N TYR A 59 -2.13 2.59 -1.33
CA TYR A 59 -0.75 2.54 -0.89
C TYR A 59 -0.35 1.15 -0.34
N LEU A 60 -1.25 0.50 0.40
CA LEU A 60 -1.08 -0.89 0.84
C LEU A 60 -0.90 -1.85 -0.34
N THR A 61 -1.78 -1.76 -1.34
CA THR A 61 -1.72 -2.61 -2.54
C THR A 61 -0.51 -2.30 -3.42
N HIS A 62 -0.03 -1.06 -3.42
CA HIS A 62 1.22 -0.69 -4.06
C HIS A 62 2.44 -1.30 -3.37
N HIS A 63 2.51 -1.25 -2.03
CA HIS A 63 3.63 -1.78 -1.27
C HIS A 63 3.75 -3.31 -1.31
N LEU A 64 2.63 -4.03 -1.32
CA LEU A 64 2.61 -5.49 -1.23
C LEU A 64 2.29 -6.17 -2.57
N GLY A 65 1.79 -5.42 -3.54
CA GLY A 65 1.03 -6.01 -4.63
C GLY A 65 -0.33 -6.55 -4.15
N LEU A 66 -1.23 -6.78 -5.11
CA LEU A 66 -2.61 -7.17 -4.84
C LEU A 66 -2.74 -8.48 -4.03
N SER A 67 -1.90 -9.49 -4.31
CA SER A 67 -1.98 -10.80 -3.66
C SER A 67 -1.65 -10.73 -2.18
N ASP A 68 -0.50 -10.16 -1.83
CA ASP A 68 -0.08 -10.07 -0.43
C ASP A 68 -0.88 -9.01 0.34
N ALA A 69 -1.39 -7.97 -0.33
CA ALA A 69 -2.37 -7.07 0.29
C ALA A 69 -3.65 -7.81 0.74
N LYS A 70 -4.19 -8.72 -0.09
CA LYS A 70 -5.33 -9.56 0.30
C LYS A 70 -5.00 -10.45 1.49
N ARG A 71 -3.81 -11.04 1.53
CA ARG A 71 -3.34 -11.84 2.69
C ARG A 71 -3.16 -10.97 3.93
N PHE A 72 -2.64 -9.77 3.78
CA PHE A 72 -2.46 -8.81 4.87
C PHE A 72 -3.80 -8.40 5.49
N ILE A 73 -4.78 -8.02 4.66
CA ILE A 73 -6.13 -7.64 5.09
C ILE A 73 -6.77 -8.79 5.89
N ASN A 74 -6.64 -10.03 5.40
CA ASN A 74 -7.21 -11.22 6.04
C ASN A 74 -6.37 -11.81 7.19
N ASN A 75 -5.26 -11.17 7.58
CA ASN A 75 -4.33 -11.69 8.58
C ASN A 75 -3.76 -13.11 8.26
N LYS A 76 -3.43 -13.36 6.98
CA LYS A 76 -2.93 -14.63 6.45
C LYS A 76 -1.48 -14.58 5.94
N ILE A 77 -0.72 -13.53 6.25
CA ILE A 77 0.72 -13.49 5.98
C ILE A 77 1.43 -14.44 6.96
N THR A 78 2.30 -15.31 6.45
CA THR A 78 3.06 -16.26 7.27
C THR A 78 4.34 -15.64 7.82
N GLU A 79 4.98 -16.24 8.82
CA GLU A 79 6.30 -15.80 9.33
C GLU A 79 7.38 -15.75 8.25
N GLY A 80 7.44 -16.77 7.38
CA GLY A 80 8.39 -16.80 6.27
C GLY A 80 8.18 -15.63 5.30
N SER A 81 6.96 -15.45 4.81
CA SER A 81 6.64 -14.35 3.90
C SER A 81 6.79 -12.98 4.58
N ALA A 82 6.46 -12.85 5.86
CA ALA A 82 6.67 -11.61 6.61
C ALA A 82 8.15 -11.27 6.74
N LYS A 83 9.02 -12.27 6.95
CA LYS A 83 10.47 -12.08 6.99
C LYS A 83 11.00 -11.59 5.65
N GLU A 84 10.60 -12.21 4.55
CA GLU A 84 11.00 -11.81 3.19
C GLU A 84 10.55 -10.38 2.89
N LEU A 85 9.26 -10.07 3.09
CA LEU A 85 8.69 -8.75 2.83
C LEU A 85 9.36 -7.68 3.70
N LEU A 86 9.45 -7.89 5.00
CA LEU A 86 10.05 -6.91 5.91
C LEU A 86 11.53 -6.69 5.58
N THR A 87 12.28 -7.75 5.28
CA THR A 87 13.69 -7.62 4.87
C THR A 87 13.84 -6.82 3.59
N ALA A 88 12.99 -7.07 2.59
CA ALA A 88 13.01 -6.31 1.34
C ALA A 88 12.67 -4.83 1.53
N GLN A 89 11.81 -4.52 2.51
CA GLN A 89 11.31 -3.16 2.74
C GLN A 89 12.22 -2.30 3.62
N VAL A 90 12.84 -2.88 4.65
CA VAL A 90 13.64 -2.12 5.64
C VAL A 90 15.10 -2.55 5.73
N GLY A 91 15.51 -3.57 4.95
CA GLY A 91 16.83 -4.19 5.05
C GLY A 91 16.92 -5.23 6.18
N ALA A 92 17.89 -6.14 6.06
CA ALA A 92 18.02 -7.32 6.92
C ALA A 92 18.21 -6.99 8.41
N GLU A 93 19.13 -6.08 8.73
CA GLU A 93 19.43 -5.72 10.13
C GLU A 93 18.20 -5.10 10.83
N SER A 94 17.53 -4.19 10.14
CA SER A 94 16.31 -3.54 10.65
C SER A 94 15.18 -4.55 10.81
N ALA A 95 15.02 -5.49 9.87
CA ALA A 95 14.01 -6.53 9.95
C ALA A 95 14.23 -7.45 11.16
N ILE A 96 15.48 -7.88 11.41
CA ILE A 96 15.84 -8.69 12.58
C ILE A 96 15.52 -7.93 13.87
N SER A 97 15.98 -6.68 13.99
CA SER A 97 15.72 -5.84 15.17
C SER A 97 14.22 -5.68 15.44
N LYS A 98 13.43 -5.39 14.40
CA LYS A 98 11.96 -5.26 14.53
C LYS A 98 11.31 -6.58 14.90
N ALA A 99 11.73 -7.71 14.33
CA ALA A 99 11.20 -9.03 14.67
C ALA A 99 11.45 -9.38 16.14
N HIS A 100 12.67 -9.14 16.64
CA HIS A 100 12.98 -9.32 18.06
C HIS A 100 12.11 -8.44 18.96
N LYS A 101 11.97 -7.15 18.63
CA LYS A 101 11.17 -6.20 19.43
C LYS A 101 9.68 -6.54 19.46
N ASN A 102 9.13 -7.13 18.40
CA ASN A 102 7.70 -7.40 18.27
C ASN A 102 7.32 -8.88 18.50
N GLY A 103 8.29 -9.75 18.79
CA GLY A 103 8.05 -11.17 19.05
C GLY A 103 7.69 -11.98 17.78
N GLY A 104 8.33 -11.68 16.65
CA GLY A 104 8.15 -12.39 15.37
C GLY A 104 8.09 -11.46 14.15
N TYR A 105 8.37 -11.99 12.97
CA TYR A 105 8.34 -11.22 11.72
C TYR A 105 6.91 -10.87 11.31
N MET A 106 5.90 -11.72 11.57
CA MET A 106 4.50 -11.40 11.24
C MET A 106 4.04 -10.13 11.95
N LYS A 107 4.25 -10.07 13.28
CA LYS A 107 3.87 -8.91 14.10
C LYS A 107 4.67 -7.68 13.72
N ALA A 108 5.98 -7.85 13.51
CA ALA A 108 6.87 -6.76 13.10
C ALA A 108 6.48 -6.16 11.75
N HIS A 109 6.26 -6.99 10.73
CA HIS A 109 5.86 -6.57 9.39
C HIS A 109 4.51 -5.84 9.42
N ARG A 110 3.51 -6.43 10.11
CA ARG A 110 2.18 -5.83 10.23
C ARG A 110 2.23 -4.46 10.88
N LYS A 111 2.92 -4.35 12.03
CA LYS A 111 3.08 -3.08 12.74
C LYS A 111 3.81 -2.05 11.88
N TRP A 112 4.96 -2.42 11.32
CA TRP A 112 5.78 -1.49 10.55
C TRP A 112 5.01 -0.94 9.34
N LEU A 113 4.31 -1.79 8.59
CA LEU A 113 3.60 -1.34 7.39
C LEU A 113 2.40 -0.45 7.72
N MET A 114 1.67 -0.74 8.81
CA MET A 114 0.61 0.15 9.30
C MET A 114 1.18 1.51 9.71
N ASP A 115 2.18 1.52 10.60
CA ASP A 115 2.83 2.74 11.06
C ASP A 115 3.41 3.56 9.88
N TYR A 116 3.96 2.89 8.87
CA TYR A 116 4.51 3.52 7.68
C TYR A 116 3.43 4.17 6.81
N ILE A 117 2.34 3.46 6.49
CA ILE A 117 1.25 4.01 5.67
C ILE A 117 0.53 5.14 6.40
N ASP A 118 0.19 4.95 7.67
CA ASP A 118 -0.47 5.97 8.50
C ASP A 118 0.45 7.18 8.73
N GLY A 119 1.77 6.96 8.73
CA GLY A 119 2.79 8.01 8.79
C GLY A 119 2.84 8.89 7.54
N ASN A 120 2.66 8.30 6.36
CA ASN A 120 2.83 8.97 5.06
C ASN A 120 1.52 9.52 4.49
N ILE A 121 0.36 8.92 4.78
CA ILE A 121 -0.95 9.42 4.35
C ILE A 121 -1.64 10.09 5.54
N LYS A 122 -1.30 11.37 5.73
CA LYS A 122 -1.90 12.27 6.73
C LYS A 122 -2.54 13.46 6.02
N LEU A 123 -3.85 13.57 6.09
CA LEU A 123 -4.61 14.60 5.38
C LEU A 123 -4.19 16.00 5.79
N SER A 124 -3.84 16.17 7.07
CA SER A 124 -3.28 17.41 7.61
C SER A 124 -2.05 17.94 6.87
N ASN A 125 -1.25 17.07 6.22
CA ASN A 125 -0.08 17.48 5.46
C ASN A 125 -0.41 17.95 4.03
N TYR A 126 -1.57 17.59 3.49
CA TYR A 126 -1.91 17.78 2.08
C TYR A 126 -3.09 18.72 1.85
N PHE A 127 -3.99 18.85 2.81
CA PHE A 127 -5.12 19.78 2.71
C PHE A 127 -4.66 21.21 2.99
N CYS A 128 -5.22 22.17 2.22
CA CYS A 128 -5.02 23.60 2.50
C CYS A 128 -5.48 23.92 3.93
N HIS A 129 -4.71 24.74 4.65
CA HIS A 129 -4.93 25.06 6.06
C HIS A 129 -6.34 25.63 6.34
N GLU A 130 -6.89 26.37 5.38
CA GLU A 130 -8.24 26.93 5.40
C GLU A 130 -9.34 25.86 5.34
N LYS A 131 -9.06 24.71 4.69
CA LYS A 131 -10.02 23.60 4.56
C LYS A 131 -9.92 22.60 5.71
N THR A 132 -8.74 22.43 6.31
CA THR A 132 -8.57 21.54 7.48
C THR A 132 -9.28 22.08 8.72
N THR A 133 -9.30 23.40 8.93
CA THR A 133 -10.01 24.04 10.05
C THR A 133 -11.53 23.95 9.92
N ILE A 134 -12.07 23.91 8.70
CA ILE A 134 -13.51 23.87 8.44
C ILE A 134 -14.05 22.43 8.47
N ASN A 135 -13.32 21.48 7.86
CA ASN A 135 -13.83 20.12 7.67
C ASN A 135 -13.33 19.11 8.70
N ASN A 136 -12.28 19.45 9.47
CA ASN A 136 -11.57 18.56 10.41
C ASN A 136 -11.54 17.09 9.94
N PRO A 137 -10.99 16.80 8.74
CA PRO A 137 -11.05 15.47 8.20
C PRO A 137 -10.25 14.52 9.10
N GLU A 138 -10.91 13.51 9.66
CA GLU A 138 -10.28 12.55 10.55
C GLU A 138 -9.28 11.67 9.76
N ASP A 139 -8.04 11.66 10.22
CA ASP A 139 -7.02 10.71 9.76
C ASP A 139 -7.32 9.33 10.35
N ILE A 140 -8.04 8.50 9.59
CA ILE A 140 -8.43 7.15 10.02
C ILE A 140 -7.28 6.17 9.79
N ASP A 141 -6.88 5.43 10.82
CA ASP A 141 -5.80 4.45 10.74
C ASP A 141 -6.14 3.27 9.82
N LEU A 142 -5.12 2.72 9.15
CA LEU A 142 -5.27 1.61 8.21
C LEU A 142 -5.98 0.40 8.83
N ILE A 143 -5.79 0.15 10.12
CA ILE A 143 -6.44 -0.96 10.82
C ILE A 143 -7.97 -0.82 10.84
N ASP A 144 -8.49 0.39 10.98
CA ASP A 144 -9.92 0.63 11.03
C ASP A 144 -10.54 0.57 9.64
N ILE A 145 -9.80 1.04 8.63
CA ILE A 145 -10.19 0.86 7.23
C ILE A 145 -10.26 -0.64 6.89
N ILE A 146 -9.29 -1.44 7.32
CA ILE A 146 -9.29 -2.90 7.12
C ILE A 146 -10.54 -3.55 7.74
N LYS A 147 -10.95 -3.12 8.94
CA LYS A 147 -12.19 -3.60 9.57
C LYS A 147 -13.41 -3.25 8.73
N LYS A 148 -13.49 -2.03 8.17
CA LYS A 148 -14.61 -1.58 7.33
C LYS A 148 -14.75 -2.39 6.04
N ILE A 149 -13.62 -2.71 5.38
CA ILE A 149 -13.63 -3.40 4.08
C ILE A 149 -13.68 -4.91 4.17
N ASN A 150 -13.42 -5.47 5.35
CA ASN A 150 -13.40 -6.92 5.54
C ASN A 150 -14.75 -7.53 5.14
N LYS A 151 -14.65 -8.73 4.60
CA LYS A 151 -15.82 -9.54 4.29
C LYS A 151 -16.52 -9.86 5.60
N GLU A 152 -17.84 -9.71 5.64
CA GLU A 152 -18.62 -10.34 6.71
C GLU A 152 -18.29 -11.84 6.68
N ILE A 153 -17.94 -12.38 7.84
CA ILE A 153 -17.74 -13.83 8.04
C ILE A 153 -19.11 -14.51 7.97
#